data_AF-A0A964PW16-F1
#
_entry.id   AF-A0A964PW16-F1
#
_cell.length_a   1.000
_cell.length_b   1.000
_cell.length_c   1.000
_cell.angle_alpha   90.00
_cell.angle_beta   90.00
_cell.angle_gamma   90.00
#
_symmetry.space_group_name_H-M   'P 1'
#
loop_
_entity.id
_entity.type
_entity.pdbx_description
1 polymer ?
#
loop_
_entity_poly.entity_id
_entity_poly.type
_entity_poly.pdbx_seq_one_letter_code
_entity_poly.pdbx_strand_id
1 'polypeptide(L)'
;MRIRSFAHKGLRRLYEENSSKGLGADTVDKLRKMLTFLDAMQTPEDLAALPMWKAHILTGDRKGTWSLSVTRNWRMTFRIEGDEIIDINLEDYH
;
A
#
# COMPACT_ATOMS: atom_id res chain seq x y z
N MET A 1 12.92 1.46 -4.08
CA MET A 1 11.96 0.57 -4.77
C MET A 1 11.03 1.44 -5.61
N ARG A 2 10.64 0.98 -6.79
CA ARG A 2 9.82 1.77 -7.72
C ARG A 2 8.39 1.28 -7.71
N ILE A 3 7.41 2.17 -7.54
CA ILE A 3 6.00 1.80 -7.75
C ILE A 3 5.74 1.64 -9.25
N ARG A 4 5.29 0.45 -9.65
CA ARG A 4 5.05 0.09 -11.06
C ARG A 4 3.59 -0.06 -11.41
N SER A 5 2.77 -0.66 -10.54
CA SER A 5 1.36 -0.91 -10.87
C SER A 5 0.42 -0.79 -9.66
N PHE A 6 -0.84 -0.48 -9.99
CA PHE A 6 -1.94 -0.36 -9.04
C PHE A 6 -3.10 -1.24 -9.51
N ALA A 7 -3.61 -2.08 -8.62
CA ALA A 7 -4.89 -2.74 -8.81
C ALA A 7 -6.06 -1.78 -8.47
N HIS A 8 -5.88 -0.91 -7.47
CA HIS A 8 -6.92 0.04 -7.05
C HIS A 8 -6.83 1.37 -7.81
N LYS A 9 -7.85 1.66 -8.64
CA LYS A 9 -7.90 2.88 -9.46
C LYS A 9 -7.85 4.18 -8.64
N GLY A 10 -8.42 4.19 -7.44
CA GLY A 10 -8.38 5.37 -6.56
C GLY A 10 -6.98 5.64 -5.99
N LEU A 11 -6.20 4.59 -5.70
CA LEU A 11 -4.82 4.75 -5.23
C LEU A 11 -3.92 5.24 -6.36
N ARG A 12 -4.12 4.70 -7.57
CA ARG A 12 -3.43 5.16 -8.76
C ARG A 12 -3.61 6.66 -9.00
N ARG A 13 -4.86 7.13 -8.97
CA ARG A 13 -5.17 8.57 -9.11
C ARG A 13 -4.58 9.42 -7.99
N LEU A 14 -4.59 8.92 -6.76
CA LEU A 14 -3.98 9.63 -5.65
C LEU A 14 -2.47 9.80 -5.85
N TYR A 15 -1.80 8.77 -6.36
CA TYR A 15 -0.35 8.79 -6.63
C TYR A 15 0.01 9.64 -7.86
N GLU A 16 -0.63 9.41 -9.01
CA GLU A 16 -0.27 10.03 -10.29
C GLU A 16 -0.82 11.46 -10.45
N GLU A 17 -2.04 11.71 -9.97
CA GLU A 17 -2.80 12.93 -10.25
C GLU A 17 -3.07 13.77 -9.00
N ASN A 18 -2.62 13.30 -7.83
CA ASN A 18 -2.91 13.93 -6.55
C ASN A 18 -4.42 13.99 -6.21
N SER A 19 -5.23 13.14 -6.85
CA SER A 19 -6.69 13.16 -6.77
C SER A 19 -7.24 12.12 -5.79
N SER A 20 -8.08 12.55 -4.84
CA SER A 20 -8.72 11.68 -3.85
C SER A 20 -10.00 10.98 -4.34
N LYS A 21 -10.35 11.13 -5.62
CA LYS A 21 -11.60 10.60 -6.17
C LYS A 21 -11.64 9.07 -6.10
N GLY A 22 -12.61 8.54 -5.34
CA GLY A 22 -12.81 7.11 -5.14
C GLY A 22 -12.12 6.55 -3.90
N LEU A 23 -11.71 7.42 -2.96
CA LEU A 23 -11.19 7.05 -1.65
C LEU A 23 -12.04 7.68 -0.54
N GLY A 24 -12.08 7.04 0.63
CA GLY A 24 -12.74 7.60 1.81
C GLY A 24 -11.95 8.80 2.35
N ALA A 25 -12.61 9.94 2.54
CA ALA A 25 -11.98 11.21 2.90
C ALA A 25 -11.14 11.12 4.20
N ASP A 26 -11.58 10.30 5.15
CA ASP A 26 -10.91 10.00 6.42
C ASP A 26 -9.58 9.24 6.26
N THR A 27 -9.37 8.58 5.12
CA THR A 27 -8.18 7.76 4.86
C THR A 27 -7.17 8.42 3.92
N VAL A 28 -7.55 9.44 3.15
CA VAL A 28 -6.75 10.02 2.04
C VAL A 28 -5.37 10.45 2.51
N ASP A 29 -5.27 11.20 3.61
CA ASP A 29 -3.99 11.71 4.11
C ASP A 29 -3.05 10.59 4.54
N LYS A 30 -3.60 9.52 5.14
CA LYS A 30 -2.82 8.36 5.54
C LYS A 30 -2.36 7.57 4.31
N LEU A 31 -3.26 7.33 3.35
CA LEU A 31 -2.92 6.64 2.10
C LEU A 31 -1.83 7.38 1.32
N ARG A 32 -1.89 8.71 1.27
CA ARG A 32 -0.85 9.54 0.66
C ARG A 32 0.51 9.34 1.34
N LYS A 33 0.56 9.40 2.67
CA LYS A 33 1.79 9.16 3.44
C LYS A 33 2.36 7.76 3.20
N MET A 34 1.49 6.75 3.10
CA MET A 34 1.89 5.38 2.78
C MET A 34 2.48 5.29 1.38
N LEU A 35 1.83 5.85 0.36
CA LEU A 35 2.33 5.86 -1.01
C LEU A 35 3.67 6.59 -1.12
N THR A 36 3.82 7.75 -0.49
CA THR A 36 5.09 8.49 -0.45
C THR A 36 6.20 7.68 0.22
N PHE A 37 5.89 6.96 1.30
CA PHE A 37 6.87 6.10 1.95
C PHE A 37 7.28 4.93 1.03
N LEU A 38 6.32 4.25 0.41
CA LEU A 38 6.59 3.13 -0.50
C LEU A 38 7.45 3.57 -1.71
N ASP A 39 7.25 4.79 -2.21
CA ASP A 39 8.03 5.34 -3.31
C ASP A 39 9.47 5.72 -2.90
N ALA A 40 9.69 6.03 -1.61
CA ALA A 40 10.99 6.40 -1.07
C ALA A 40 11.80 5.22 -0.50
N MET A 41 11.13 4.13 -0.10
CA MET A 41 11.78 2.98 0.54
C MET A 41 12.80 2.33 -0.38
N GLN A 42 13.92 1.86 0.16
CA GLN A 42 14.99 1.23 -0.62
C GLN A 42 14.88 -0.28 -0.58
N THR A 43 14.49 -0.84 0.58
CA THR A 43 14.35 -2.29 0.74
C THR A 43 13.06 -2.65 1.48
N PRO A 44 12.57 -3.89 1.35
CA PRO A 44 11.38 -4.33 2.09
C PRO A 44 11.53 -4.25 3.62
N GLU A 45 12.76 -4.32 4.13
CA GLU A 45 13.06 -4.21 5.56
C GLU A 45 12.71 -2.82 6.13
N ASP A 46 12.67 -1.78 5.32
CA ASP A 46 12.25 -0.43 5.74
C ASP A 46 10.81 -0.44 6.29
N LEU A 47 9.96 -1.37 5.85
CA LEU A 47 8.59 -1.54 6.36
C LEU A 47 8.57 -1.93 7.85
N ALA A 48 9.62 -2.61 8.35
CA ALA A 48 9.72 -2.98 9.75
C ALA A 48 9.94 -1.76 10.67
N ALA A 49 10.45 -0.66 10.13
CA ALA A 49 10.64 0.60 10.88
C ALA A 49 9.31 1.32 11.17
N LEU A 50 8.19 0.86 10.60
CA LEU A 50 6.87 1.48 10.75
C LEU A 50 5.88 0.56 11.49
N PRO A 51 6.04 0.38 12.82
CA PRO A 51 5.18 -0.50 13.61
C PRO A 51 3.71 -0.07 13.59
N MET A 52 3.45 1.24 13.41
CA MET A 52 2.09 1.81 13.34
C MET A 52 1.26 1.28 12.16
N TRP A 53 1.88 0.80 11.09
CA TRP A 53 1.17 0.23 9.94
C TRP A 53 1.06 -1.29 10.02
N LYS A 54 1.60 -1.92 11.07
CA LYS A 54 1.49 -3.38 11.31
C LYS A 54 1.83 -4.18 10.05
N ALA A 55 2.89 -3.79 9.34
CA ALA A 55 3.30 -4.41 8.09
C ALA A 55 3.63 -5.89 8.31
N HIS A 56 3.06 -6.76 7.49
CA HIS A 56 3.34 -8.19 7.49
C HIS A 56 3.09 -8.79 6.11
N ILE A 57 3.74 -9.92 5.84
CA ILE A 57 3.50 -10.72 4.64
C ILE A 57 2.32 -11.67 4.91
N LEU A 58 1.37 -11.72 3.99
CA LEU A 58 0.24 -12.65 4.02
C LEU A 58 0.72 -14.09 3.80
N THR A 59 -0.08 -15.05 4.26
CA THR A 59 0.19 -16.49 4.12
C THR A 59 -0.88 -17.17 3.25
N GLY A 60 -0.75 -18.49 3.02
CA GLY A 60 -1.68 -19.26 2.18
C GLY A 60 -1.61 -18.87 0.71
N ASP A 61 -2.76 -18.77 0.05
CA ASP A 61 -2.88 -18.48 -1.40
C ASP A 61 -2.34 -17.11 -1.81
N ARG A 62 -2.16 -16.21 -0.83
CA ARG A 62 -1.63 -14.85 -1.04
C ARG A 62 -0.20 -14.69 -0.54
N LYS A 63 0.52 -15.80 -0.32
CA LYS A 63 1.91 -15.78 0.15
C LYS A 63 2.77 -14.86 -0.70
N GLY A 64 3.56 -14.00 -0.04
CA GLY A 64 4.41 -13.00 -0.70
C GLY A 64 3.75 -11.65 -0.94
N THR A 65 2.45 -11.50 -0.62
CA THR A 65 1.76 -10.21 -0.62
C THR A 65 1.99 -9.51 0.71
N TRP A 66 2.42 -8.26 0.68
CA TRP A 66 2.48 -7.39 1.84
C TRP A 66 1.10 -6.83 2.19
N SER A 67 0.85 -6.64 3.48
CA SER A 67 -0.37 -6.05 4.02
C SER A 67 -0.02 -5.03 5.09
N LEU A 68 -0.52 -3.80 4.90
CA LEU A 68 -0.36 -2.67 5.81
C LEU A 68 -1.73 -2.19 6.28
N SER A 69 -1.84 -1.87 7.57
CA SER A 69 -3.06 -1.35 8.19
C SER A 69 -3.31 0.12 7.88
N VAL A 70 -4.41 0.39 7.16
CA VAL A 70 -4.90 1.75 6.88
C VAL A 70 -5.83 2.20 8.02
N THR A 71 -6.93 1.49 8.26
CA THR A 71 -7.82 1.71 9.41
C THR A 71 -8.15 0.37 10.06
N ARG A 72 -9.25 0.27 10.83
CA ARG A 72 -9.67 -0.97 11.49
C ARG A 72 -9.79 -2.12 10.46
N ASN A 73 -10.59 -1.91 9.42
CA ASN A 73 -10.89 -2.95 8.43
C ASN A 73 -10.08 -2.82 7.15
N TRP A 74 -9.63 -1.61 6.81
CA TRP A 74 -8.94 -1.37 5.53
C TRP A 74 -7.45 -1.74 5.57
N ARG A 75 -7.00 -2.41 4.50
CA ARG A 75 -5.60 -2.79 4.27
C ARG A 75 -5.12 -2.27 2.93
N MET A 76 -3.90 -1.74 2.90
CA MET A 76 -3.16 -1.54 1.66
C MET A 76 -2.33 -2.81 1.43
N THR A 77 -2.53 -3.45 0.30
CA THR A 77 -1.80 -4.66 -0.07
C THR A 77 -1.00 -4.42 -1.34
N PHE A 78 0.12 -5.12 -1.49
CA PHE A 78 0.96 -5.06 -2.68
C PHE A 78 1.92 -6.24 -2.73
N ARG A 79 2.56 -6.47 -3.88
CA ARG A 79 3.67 -7.43 -4.01
C ARG A 79 4.95 -6.68 -4.35
N ILE A 80 6.07 -7.31 -4.01
CA ILE A 80 7.40 -6.84 -4.38
C ILE A 80 8.00 -7.87 -5.34
N GLU A 81 8.39 -7.42 -6.52
CA GLU A 81 9.09 -8.23 -7.53
C GLU A 81 10.39 -7.53 -7.92
N GLY A 82 11.53 -8.09 -7.50
CA GLY A 82 12.82 -7.41 -7.66
C GLY A 82 12.86 -6.10 -6.87
N ASP A 83 13.08 -4.98 -7.56
CA ASP A 83 13.10 -3.63 -7.00
C ASP A 83 11.78 -2.86 -7.20
N GLU A 84 10.74 -3.54 -7.70
CA GLU A 84 9.45 -2.95 -8.03
C GLU A 84 8.34 -3.34 -7.06
N ILE A 85 7.47 -2.37 -6.77
CA ILE A 85 6.22 -2.57 -6.04
C ILE A 85 5.09 -2.63 -7.06
N ILE A 86 4.33 -3.72 -7.03
CA ILE A 86 3.26 -3.99 -7.99
C ILE A 86 1.95 -4.32 -7.29
N ASP A 87 0.88 -4.17 -8.06
CA ASP A 87 -0.50 -4.51 -7.71
C ASP A 87 -0.97 -3.86 -6.41
N ILE A 88 -0.58 -2.60 -6.19
CA ILE A 88 -1.00 -1.85 -5.01
C ILE A 88 -2.53 -1.74 -4.99
N ASN A 89 -3.13 -2.27 -3.93
CA ASN A 89 -4.57 -2.37 -3.76
C ASN A 89 -5.02 -1.79 -2.41
N LEU A 90 -6.32 -1.49 -2.31
CA LEU A 90 -7.00 -1.10 -1.07
C LEU A 90 -8.17 -2.05 -0.83
N GLU A 91 -8.11 -2.82 0.24
CA GLU A 91 -9.02 -3.93 0.52
C GLU A 91 -9.73 -3.74 1.86
N ASP A 92 -11.02 -4.03 1.90
CA ASP A 92 -11.78 -4.17 3.14
C ASP A 92 -11.70 -5.63 3.60
N TYR A 93 -11.23 -5.87 4.82
CA TYR A 93 -11.06 -7.22 5.40
C TYR A 93 -12.33 -7.68 6.17
N HIS A 94 -13.51 -7.22 5.74
CA HIS A 94 -14.82 -7.67 6.25
C HIS A 94 -15.78 -7.99 5.11
#